data_AF-A0A8T0RHL7-F1
#
_entry.id   AF-A0A8T0RHL7-F1
#
_cell.length_a   1.000
_cell.length_b   1.000
_cell.length_c   1.000
_cell.angle_alpha   90.00
_cell.angle_beta   90.00
_cell.angle_gamma   90.00
#
_symmetry.space_group_name_H-M   'P 1'
#
loop_
_entity.id
_entity.type
_entity.pdbx_description
1 polymer ?
#
loop_
_entity_poly.entity_id
_entity_poly.type
_entity_poly.pdbx_seq_one_letter_code
_entity_poly.pdbx_strand_id
1 'polypeptide(L)'
;MASFAPPSTASCARIHGRYRTSGLPCDTSLPPSATSNSLRIIRSIRLENTHRFRNLHVSYAGGDSSENIVINGKANPSNSVQADAVALGTIAADMAPVVDGFSADDDELDLDSPTKGFSSIPEAIEDIRQGKYVIVVDDEDRENEGDLIMAASKVTPEAMAFIVRHGTGIVCVSMKEEDLERLQLPLMVTTKENEEKLRTAFTVSVDAKEGTTTGVSAKDRANTILALASPNSKPEDFNRPGHIFPLKYREGGVLKRAGHTEASVDLALLAGLPPVAVLCELVDDDDGSMALLPKLQQFAKRENLKIISIADLIRYRRKRDRLVECVCVTPLQLQWGSFKAYCYRSLIDGMEHIAMVKVCMPFLSRTKGYGCLSKCYVQ
;
A
#
# COMPACT_ATOMS: atom_id res chain seq x y z
N MET A 1 -48.52 -37.87 7.15
CA MET A 1 -48.77 -36.45 7.50
C MET A 1 -47.60 -35.62 7.02
N ALA A 2 -47.89 -34.68 6.13
CA ALA A 2 -47.10 -33.53 5.67
C ALA A 2 -45.63 -33.73 5.20
N SER A 3 -45.51 -33.93 3.89
CA SER A 3 -44.43 -33.43 3.02
C SER A 3 -44.61 -31.94 2.79
N PHE A 4 -43.53 -31.14 2.69
CA PHE A 4 -43.55 -29.88 1.94
C PHE A 4 -42.15 -29.55 1.37
N ALA A 5 -42.09 -29.54 0.03
CA ALA A 5 -41.14 -28.79 -0.79
C ALA A 5 -41.90 -27.57 -1.40
N PRO A 6 -41.28 -26.69 -2.21
CA PRO A 6 -41.29 -25.23 -2.09
C PRO A 6 -42.45 -24.53 -2.85
N PRO A 7 -42.41 -23.18 -2.98
CA PRO A 7 -42.41 -22.69 -4.37
C PRO A 7 -41.48 -21.49 -4.65
N SER A 8 -41.04 -21.51 -5.91
CA SER A 8 -40.59 -20.42 -6.76
C SER A 8 -41.51 -19.19 -6.73
N THR A 9 -40.92 -17.99 -6.77
CA THR A 9 -41.58 -16.81 -7.35
C THR A 9 -40.59 -16.01 -8.19
N ALA A 10 -40.70 -16.19 -9.51
CA ALA A 10 -40.31 -15.21 -10.51
C ALA A 10 -41.58 -14.45 -10.91
N SER A 11 -41.60 -13.12 -10.75
CA SER A 11 -42.43 -12.20 -11.55
C SER A 11 -42.12 -10.76 -11.15
N CYS A 12 -41.50 -10.00 -12.05
CA CYS A 12 -41.83 -8.58 -12.13
C CYS A 12 -41.79 -8.15 -13.60
N ALA A 13 -42.91 -7.55 -14.01
CA ALA A 13 -43.29 -7.28 -15.38
C ALA A 13 -42.39 -6.23 -16.05
N ARG A 14 -41.97 -6.53 -17.29
CA ARG A 14 -41.41 -5.55 -18.22
C ARG A 14 -42.55 -4.75 -18.84
N ILE A 15 -42.58 -3.45 -18.58
CA ILE A 15 -43.32 -2.48 -19.40
C ILE A 15 -42.46 -2.13 -20.63
N HIS A 16 -43.10 -2.18 -21.79
CA HIS A 16 -42.56 -1.87 -23.10
C HIS A 16 -42.15 -0.39 -23.24
N GLY A 17 -40.93 -0.16 -23.75
CA GLY A 17 -40.51 1.08 -24.39
C GLY A 17 -39.63 0.74 -25.59
N ARG A 18 -40.22 0.74 -26.80
CA ARG A 18 -39.53 0.51 -28.07
C ARG A 18 -38.57 1.69 -28.38
N TYR A 19 -37.32 1.40 -28.70
CA TYR A 19 -36.63 2.08 -29.81
C TYR A 19 -35.76 1.06 -30.55
N ARG A 20 -35.96 1.01 -31.87
CA ARG A 20 -35.23 0.18 -32.85
C ARG A 20 -33.84 0.78 -33.07
N THR A 21 -32.80 -0.05 -33.03
CA THR A 21 -31.71 -0.02 -34.01
C THR A 21 -31.32 -1.45 -34.37
N SER A 22 -31.15 -1.66 -35.66
CA SER A 22 -31.00 -2.90 -36.41
C SER A 22 -29.57 -3.49 -36.39
N GLY A 23 -29.48 -4.83 -36.35
CA GLY A 23 -28.49 -5.61 -37.13
C GLY A 23 -27.17 -6.08 -36.48
N LEU A 24 -27.20 -7.30 -35.89
CA LEU A 24 -26.30 -8.49 -36.01
C LEU A 24 -24.75 -8.36 -36.24
N PRO A 25 -23.93 -9.40 -35.96
CA PRO A 25 -23.70 -10.17 -34.72
C PRO A 25 -22.20 -10.15 -34.28
N CYS A 26 -21.88 -10.40 -32.99
CA CYS A 26 -20.50 -10.69 -32.55
C CYS A 26 -20.33 -12.19 -32.32
N ASP A 27 -19.31 -12.76 -32.94
CA ASP A 27 -18.92 -14.17 -32.85
C ASP A 27 -17.98 -14.45 -31.66
N THR A 28 -17.94 -15.70 -31.23
CA THR A 28 -17.41 -16.19 -29.94
C THR A 28 -15.90 -16.39 -29.85
N SER A 29 -15.42 -16.40 -28.58
CA SER A 29 -14.30 -17.18 -27.96
C SER A 29 -12.81 -16.77 -28.10
N LEU A 30 -12.26 -16.19 -27.00
CA LEU A 30 -11.07 -16.56 -26.14
C LEU A 30 -9.74 -17.14 -26.73
N PRO A 31 -8.59 -17.17 -25.99
CA PRO A 31 -7.54 -16.16 -25.64
C PRO A 31 -6.10 -16.71 -25.98
N PRO A 32 -5.00 -16.53 -25.21
CA PRO A 32 -4.28 -15.34 -24.69
C PRO A 32 -2.82 -15.21 -25.23
N SER A 33 -2.17 -14.05 -25.08
CA SER A 33 -0.76 -13.93 -24.62
C SER A 33 -0.35 -12.46 -24.45
N ALA A 34 0.52 -12.23 -23.46
CA ALA A 34 0.93 -10.93 -22.94
C ALA A 34 2.00 -10.24 -23.78
N THR A 35 1.92 -8.91 -23.91
CA THR A 35 2.93 -7.89 -23.52
C THR A 35 2.80 -6.64 -24.40
N SER A 36 2.47 -5.50 -23.78
CA SER A 36 2.92 -4.15 -24.18
C SER A 36 2.33 -3.13 -23.20
N ASN A 37 3.20 -2.46 -22.45
CA ASN A 37 2.85 -1.28 -21.65
C ASN A 37 2.45 -0.14 -22.60
N SER A 38 1.16 -0.07 -22.92
CA SER A 38 0.58 1.04 -23.67
C SER A 38 0.14 2.12 -22.69
N LEU A 39 0.83 3.27 -22.71
CA LEU A 39 0.35 4.52 -22.10
C LEU A 39 -1.05 4.82 -22.67
N ARG A 40 -2.08 4.70 -21.83
CA ARG A 40 -3.45 4.96 -22.20
C ARG A 40 -3.76 6.45 -22.03
N ILE A 41 -3.85 7.17 -23.13
CA ILE A 41 -4.29 8.57 -23.13
C ILE A 41 -5.82 8.59 -23.03
N ILE A 42 -6.34 9.14 -21.93
CA ILE A 42 -7.78 9.35 -21.74
C ILE A 42 -8.23 10.47 -22.69
N ARG A 43 -9.09 10.13 -23.66
CA ARG A 43 -9.51 11.06 -24.73
C ARG A 43 -10.62 12.01 -24.29
N SER A 44 -11.53 11.53 -23.44
CA SER A 44 -12.64 12.32 -22.90
C SER A 44 -13.27 11.60 -21.70
N ILE A 45 -13.72 12.37 -20.71
CA ILE A 45 -14.55 11.91 -19.61
C ILE A 45 -15.95 12.47 -19.84
N ARG A 46 -16.97 11.61 -19.94
CA ARG A 46 -18.36 12.03 -20.08
C ARG A 46 -19.12 11.68 -18.80
N LEU A 47 -19.72 12.68 -18.16
CA LEU A 47 -20.63 12.51 -17.02
C LEU A 47 -22.05 12.41 -17.57
N GLU A 48 -22.69 11.26 -17.41
CA GLU A 48 -24.11 11.09 -17.75
C GLU A 48 -24.98 11.36 -16.53
N ASN A 49 -25.89 12.32 -16.66
CA ASN A 49 -26.92 12.59 -15.66
C ASN A 49 -28.04 11.56 -15.81
N THR A 50 -27.99 10.50 -15.01
CA THR A 50 -29.20 9.75 -14.69
C THR A 50 -29.54 10.00 -13.22
N HIS A 51 -30.80 10.33 -12.95
CA HIS A 51 -31.31 10.59 -11.60
C HIS A 51 -31.24 9.30 -10.76
N ARG A 52 -30.05 8.95 -10.25
CA ARG A 52 -29.76 8.37 -8.91
C ARG A 52 -28.36 7.77 -8.75
N PHE A 53 -27.52 7.67 -9.78
CA PHE A 53 -26.11 7.28 -9.61
C PHE A 53 -25.22 7.98 -10.65
N ARG A 54 -24.05 8.49 -10.23
CA ARG A 54 -23.05 9.05 -11.13
C ARG A 54 -22.10 7.93 -11.57
N ASN A 55 -22.21 7.51 -12.83
CA ASN A 55 -21.24 6.59 -13.43
C ASN A 55 -20.23 7.40 -14.25
N LEU A 56 -18.93 7.19 -14.00
CA LEU A 56 -17.84 7.79 -14.77
C LEU A 56 -17.46 6.83 -15.91
N HIS A 57 -17.65 7.27 -17.16
CA HIS A 57 -17.24 6.48 -18.32
C HIS A 57 -15.93 7.03 -18.90
N VAL A 58 -14.89 6.20 -18.91
CA VAL A 58 -13.55 6.52 -19.42
C VAL A 58 -13.33 5.75 -20.72
N SER A 59 -12.98 6.46 -21.80
CA SER A 59 -12.72 5.87 -23.12
C SER A 59 -11.24 5.97 -23.49
N TYR A 60 -10.70 4.88 -24.02
CA TYR A 60 -9.30 4.73 -24.44
C TYR A 60 -9.20 4.51 -25.96
N ALA A 61 -8.10 4.93 -26.58
CA ALA A 61 -7.86 4.69 -28.01
C ALA A 61 -7.21 3.30 -28.23
N GLY A 62 -7.81 2.48 -29.11
CA GLY A 62 -7.24 1.27 -29.71
C GLY A 62 -7.28 1.40 -31.23
N GLY A 63 -6.18 1.03 -31.88
CA GLY A 63 -5.84 1.37 -33.26
C GLY A 63 -6.59 0.59 -34.34
N ASP A 64 -6.74 1.26 -35.48
CA ASP A 64 -7.10 0.70 -36.77
C ASP A 64 -5.78 0.58 -37.55
N SER A 65 -5.34 -0.63 -37.89
CA SER A 65 -4.15 -0.86 -38.71
C SER A 65 -4.52 -1.75 -39.89
N SER A 66 -4.79 -1.11 -41.03
CA SER A 66 -4.64 -1.72 -42.34
C SER A 66 -3.14 -1.75 -42.68
N GLU A 67 -2.52 -2.92 -42.55
CA GLU A 67 -1.18 -3.17 -43.08
C GLU A 67 -1.28 -3.63 -44.54
N ASN A 68 -0.52 -2.95 -45.41
CA ASN A 68 0.04 -3.58 -46.61
C ASN A 68 1.56 -3.41 -46.52
N ILE A 69 2.27 -4.50 -46.24
CA ILE A 69 3.72 -4.61 -46.36
C ILE A 69 4.01 -5.42 -47.63
N VAL A 70 4.82 -4.86 -48.53
CA VAL A 70 5.61 -5.62 -49.52
C VAL A 70 7.04 -5.09 -49.51
N ILE A 71 8.00 -6.01 -49.47
CA ILE A 71 9.45 -5.82 -49.27
C ILE A 71 10.22 -5.96 -50.61
N ASN A 72 11.37 -5.26 -50.70
CA ASN A 72 12.60 -5.43 -51.50
C ASN A 72 12.86 -4.58 -52.76
N GLY A 73 14.02 -3.90 -52.78
CA GLY A 73 14.77 -3.57 -54.00
C GLY A 73 15.67 -2.31 -53.95
N LYS A 74 16.99 -2.50 -54.11
CA LYS A 74 18.12 -1.52 -54.19
C LYS A 74 17.90 -0.25 -55.06
N ALA A 75 18.51 0.88 -54.64
CA ALA A 75 19.54 1.71 -55.35
C ALA A 75 19.45 3.22 -55.04
N ASN A 76 20.61 3.86 -54.80
CA ASN A 76 20.85 5.33 -54.91
C ASN A 76 20.94 5.75 -56.41
N PRO A 77 20.92 7.05 -56.84
CA PRO A 77 21.32 8.28 -56.11
C PRO A 77 20.48 9.57 -56.33
N SER A 78 20.85 10.62 -55.57
CA SER A 78 20.78 12.08 -55.84
C SER A 78 19.45 12.74 -56.28
N ASN A 79 18.93 13.66 -55.46
CA ASN A 79 18.79 15.07 -55.85
C ASN A 79 18.47 16.00 -54.67
N SER A 80 19.18 17.12 -54.66
CA SER A 80 19.03 18.29 -53.80
C SER A 80 17.75 19.08 -54.11
N VAL A 81 16.99 19.47 -53.09
CA VAL A 81 16.24 20.73 -53.08
C VAL A 81 16.24 21.30 -51.66
N GLN A 82 16.55 22.58 -51.59
CA GLN A 82 16.76 23.42 -50.41
C GLN A 82 15.53 24.33 -50.18
N ALA A 83 15.45 24.89 -48.97
CA ALA A 83 14.58 26.00 -48.51
C ALA A 83 13.14 25.59 -48.11
N ASP A 84 12.56 26.00 -46.97
CA ASP A 84 12.77 27.20 -46.16
C ASP A 84 12.63 26.94 -44.66
N ALA A 85 13.51 27.58 -43.89
CA ALA A 85 13.44 27.69 -42.44
C ALA A 85 12.62 28.93 -42.06
N VAL A 86 11.58 28.74 -41.25
CA VAL A 86 10.98 29.84 -40.48
C VAL A 86 11.25 29.54 -39.00
N ALA A 87 12.17 30.32 -38.45
CA ALA A 87 12.53 30.35 -37.05
C ALA A 87 11.34 30.81 -36.20
N LEU A 88 10.89 29.96 -35.28
CA LEU A 88 10.04 30.36 -34.16
C LEU A 88 10.96 30.53 -32.94
N GLY A 89 11.22 31.79 -32.60
CA GLY A 89 12.07 32.19 -31.49
C GLY A 89 11.59 31.62 -30.16
N THR A 90 12.53 31.04 -29.43
CA THR A 90 12.39 30.65 -28.02
C THR A 90 12.25 31.91 -27.17
N ILE A 91 11.05 32.18 -26.65
CA ILE A 91 10.87 33.10 -25.53
C ILE A 91 11.16 32.30 -24.26
N ALA A 92 12.36 32.48 -23.71
CA ALA A 92 12.64 32.14 -22.33
C ALA A 92 11.80 33.06 -21.43
N ALA A 93 10.81 32.49 -20.75
CA ALA A 93 10.11 33.19 -19.67
C ALA A 93 10.80 32.82 -18.36
N ASP A 94 11.42 33.85 -17.78
CA ASP A 94 12.10 33.85 -16.50
C ASP A 94 11.23 33.26 -15.38
N MET A 95 11.83 32.34 -14.60
CA MET A 95 11.22 31.83 -13.38
C MET A 95 11.43 32.83 -12.24
N ALA A 96 10.37 33.58 -11.90
CA ALA A 96 10.28 34.27 -10.62
C ALA A 96 9.34 33.48 -9.69
N PRO A 97 9.75 33.13 -8.45
CA PRO A 97 8.86 32.48 -7.51
C PRO A 97 7.86 33.50 -6.99
N VAL A 98 6.59 33.30 -7.30
CA VAL A 98 5.50 34.02 -6.64
C VAL A 98 5.31 33.38 -5.27
N VAL A 99 5.85 34.01 -4.24
CA VAL A 99 5.50 33.76 -2.84
C VAL A 99 4.08 34.27 -2.64
N ASP A 100 3.11 33.39 -2.83
CA ASP A 100 1.74 33.61 -2.37
C ASP A 100 1.71 33.23 -0.89
N GLY A 101 1.57 34.25 -0.05
CA GLY A 101 1.55 34.11 1.40
C GLY A 101 0.30 33.37 1.85
N PHE A 102 0.40 32.06 2.00
CA PHE A 102 -0.32 31.40 3.09
C PHE A 102 0.34 31.89 4.39
N SER A 103 -0.39 32.68 5.17
CA SER A 103 -0.04 32.91 6.57
C SER A 103 0.05 31.55 7.25
N ALA A 104 1.28 31.12 7.52
CA ALA A 104 1.59 29.90 8.25
C ALA A 104 1.34 30.09 9.76
N ASP A 105 0.20 30.67 10.10
CA ASP A 105 -0.30 30.78 11.47
C ASP A 105 -1.50 29.83 11.59
N ASP A 106 -1.20 28.54 11.48
CA ASP A 106 -1.96 27.43 12.06
C ASP A 106 -0.93 26.34 12.39
N ASP A 107 -0.28 26.50 13.55
CA ASP A 107 0.48 25.48 14.28
C ASP A 107 -0.47 24.35 14.77
N GLU A 108 -1.24 23.75 13.87
CA GLU A 108 -2.06 22.55 14.17
C GLU A 108 -1.66 21.40 13.25
N LEU A 109 -0.91 20.47 13.85
CA LEU A 109 -0.42 19.18 13.36
C LEU A 109 0.96 19.24 12.66
N ASP A 110 2.03 19.42 13.44
CA ASP A 110 3.29 18.78 13.09
C ASP A 110 3.05 17.26 13.00
N LEU A 111 2.80 16.77 11.79
CA LEU A 111 2.51 15.36 11.53
C LEU A 111 3.66 14.43 11.94
N ASP A 112 4.86 14.97 12.19
CA ASP A 112 6.01 14.22 12.70
C ASP A 112 6.11 14.23 14.23
N SER A 113 5.37 15.09 14.93
CA SER A 113 5.32 15.10 16.38
C SER A 113 4.61 13.85 16.90
N PRO A 114 5.24 13.03 17.78
CA PRO A 114 4.60 11.83 18.26
C PRO A 114 3.33 12.17 19.05
N THR A 115 2.35 11.27 18.99
CA THR A 115 1.18 11.35 19.85
C THR A 115 1.62 11.41 21.31
N LYS A 116 0.96 12.22 22.14
CA LYS A 116 1.36 12.42 23.54
C LYS A 116 1.45 11.08 24.28
N GLY A 117 2.61 10.82 24.89
CA GLY A 117 2.87 9.56 25.60
C GLY A 117 3.53 8.48 24.74
N PHE A 118 3.77 8.75 23.46
CA PHE A 118 4.53 7.89 22.55
C PHE A 118 5.87 8.53 22.19
N SER A 119 6.79 7.68 21.73
CA SER A 119 8.09 8.06 21.19
C SER A 119 7.98 8.44 19.72
N SER A 120 8.97 9.17 19.20
CA SER A 120 8.99 9.50 17.78
C SER A 120 9.34 8.28 16.92
N ILE A 121 8.75 8.20 15.72
CA ILE A 121 9.05 7.13 14.76
C ILE A 121 10.55 7.07 14.39
N PRO A 122 11.26 8.20 14.17
CA PRO A 122 12.71 8.18 13.95
C PRO A 122 13.50 7.51 15.08
N GLU A 123 13.15 7.74 16.35
CA GLU A 123 13.82 7.09 17.49
C GLU A 123 13.57 5.58 17.51
N ALA A 124 12.33 5.15 17.25
CA ALA A 124 11.98 3.74 17.14
C ALA A 124 12.74 3.05 16.00
N ILE A 125 12.85 3.70 14.84
CA ILE A 125 13.64 3.20 13.70
C ILE A 125 15.11 3.02 14.08
N GLU A 126 15.69 3.96 14.82
CA GLU A 126 17.07 3.85 15.29
C GLU A 126 17.27 2.70 16.29
N ASP A 127 16.33 2.50 17.21
CA ASP A 127 16.39 1.37 18.14
C ASP A 127 16.29 0.02 17.41
N ILE A 128 15.40 -0.11 16.42
CA ILE A 128 15.33 -1.31 15.56
C ILE A 128 16.64 -1.52 14.80
N ARG A 129 17.22 -0.45 14.24
CA ARG A 129 18.52 -0.50 13.54
C ARG A 129 19.64 -1.02 14.44
N GLN A 130 19.62 -0.62 15.71
CA GLN A 130 20.56 -1.06 16.73
C GLN A 130 20.28 -2.48 17.28
N GLY A 131 19.19 -3.12 16.86
CA GLY A 131 18.79 -4.45 17.33
C GLY A 131 18.09 -4.45 18.69
N LYS A 132 17.59 -3.29 19.13
CA LYS A 132 16.75 -3.17 20.32
C LYS A 132 15.28 -3.44 19.98
N TYR A 133 14.47 -3.56 21.02
CA TYR A 133 13.03 -3.65 20.86
C TYR A 133 12.36 -2.29 20.74
N VAL A 134 11.20 -2.32 20.11
CA VAL A 134 10.20 -1.26 20.16
C VAL A 134 8.86 -1.90 20.50
N ILE A 135 8.12 -1.27 21.40
CA ILE A 135 6.73 -1.65 21.66
C ILE A 135 5.86 -0.91 20.66
N VAL A 136 5.04 -1.65 19.92
CA VAL A 136 4.09 -1.08 18.96
C VAL A 136 2.69 -1.38 19.44
N VAL A 137 1.87 -0.33 19.52
CA VAL A 137 0.47 -0.42 19.94
C VAL A 137 -0.42 -0.08 18.76
N ASP A 138 -1.49 -0.85 18.59
CA ASP A 138 -2.52 -0.56 17.61
C ASP A 138 -3.59 0.39 18.17
N ASP A 139 -4.70 0.55 17.44
CA ASP A 139 -5.79 1.42 17.86
C ASP A 139 -6.64 0.75 18.94
N GLU A 140 -7.23 1.53 19.85
CA GLU A 140 -8.11 1.04 20.93
C GLU A 140 -9.30 0.22 20.38
N ASP A 141 -9.76 0.54 19.16
CA ASP A 141 -10.86 -0.16 18.49
C ASP A 141 -10.45 -1.47 17.78
N ARG A 142 -9.14 -1.79 17.71
CA ARG A 142 -8.61 -2.98 17.02
C ARG A 142 -8.32 -4.13 18.01
N GLU A 143 -7.08 -4.27 18.47
CA GLU A 143 -6.68 -5.23 19.52
C GLU A 143 -6.57 -4.52 20.88
N ASN A 144 -6.17 -3.24 20.88
CA ASN A 144 -5.82 -2.48 22.09
C ASN A 144 -4.68 -3.16 22.87
N GLU A 145 -3.77 -3.80 22.13
CA GLU A 145 -2.66 -4.61 22.64
C GLU A 145 -1.32 -4.02 22.16
N GLY A 146 -0.23 -4.44 22.81
CA GLY A 146 1.11 -4.01 22.48
C GLY A 146 2.03 -5.17 22.17
N ASP A 147 2.70 -5.10 21.02
CA ASP A 147 3.67 -6.10 20.59
C ASP A 147 5.09 -5.63 20.85
N LEU A 148 5.91 -6.53 21.37
CA LEU A 148 7.35 -6.34 21.43
C LEU A 148 7.98 -6.73 20.09
N ILE A 149 8.51 -5.75 19.37
CA ILE A 149 9.01 -5.91 17.99
C ILE A 149 10.52 -5.68 17.93
N MET A 150 11.23 -6.53 17.20
CA MET A 150 12.62 -6.29 16.79
C MET A 150 12.91 -6.83 15.39
N ALA A 151 13.96 -6.32 14.74
CA ALA A 151 14.42 -6.89 13.46
C ALA A 151 14.93 -8.33 13.66
N ALA A 152 14.42 -9.27 12.87
CA ALA A 152 14.76 -10.69 12.99
C ALA A 152 16.24 -10.95 12.74
N SER A 153 16.87 -10.18 11.85
CA SER A 153 18.31 -10.24 11.55
C SER A 153 19.22 -9.86 12.73
N LYS A 154 18.66 -9.31 13.81
CA LYS A 154 19.38 -8.87 15.01
C LYS A 154 19.05 -9.69 16.26
N VAL A 155 18.21 -10.71 16.14
CA VAL A 155 17.79 -11.51 17.29
C VAL A 155 18.99 -12.24 17.92
N THR A 156 19.00 -12.28 19.25
CA THR A 156 19.96 -13.05 20.04
C THR A 156 19.21 -14.00 20.98
N PRO A 157 19.87 -15.04 21.53
CA PRO A 157 19.26 -15.90 22.55
C PRO A 157 18.77 -15.12 23.78
N GLU A 158 19.50 -14.09 24.21
CA GLU A 158 19.12 -13.22 25.33
C GLU A 158 17.87 -12.41 24.96
N ALA A 159 17.83 -11.92 23.73
CA ALA A 159 16.67 -11.20 23.23
C ALA A 159 15.44 -12.13 23.15
N MET A 160 15.64 -13.35 22.68
CA MET A 160 14.57 -14.32 22.63
C MET A 160 14.08 -14.70 24.04
N ALA A 161 15.00 -14.84 25.01
CA ALA A 161 14.64 -15.10 26.40
C ALA A 161 13.83 -13.95 27.02
N PHE A 162 14.10 -12.71 26.65
CA PHE A 162 13.33 -11.55 27.09
C PHE A 162 11.89 -11.55 26.54
N ILE A 163 11.71 -11.80 25.23
CA ILE A 163 10.38 -11.97 24.61
C ILE A 163 9.61 -13.09 25.33
N VAL A 164 10.25 -14.23 25.63
CA VAL A 164 9.59 -15.37 26.27
C VAL A 164 9.19 -15.09 27.71
N ARG A 165 9.94 -14.22 28.40
CA ARG A 165 9.64 -13.86 29.79
C ARG A 165 8.43 -12.93 29.90
N HIS A 166 8.24 -12.02 28.95
CA HIS A 166 7.26 -10.94 29.05
C HIS A 166 6.13 -11.01 28.03
N GLY A 167 6.22 -11.89 27.03
CA GLY A 167 5.21 -12.07 26.01
C GLY A 167 4.35 -13.32 26.23
N THR A 168 3.35 -13.50 25.38
CA THR A 168 2.45 -14.67 25.35
C THR A 168 3.19 -15.99 25.11
N GLY A 169 4.40 -15.93 24.56
CA GLY A 169 5.18 -17.07 24.10
C GLY A 169 4.83 -17.52 22.68
N ILE A 170 3.79 -16.94 22.05
CA ILE A 170 3.46 -17.13 20.64
C ILE A 170 4.37 -16.21 19.82
N VAL A 171 5.56 -16.72 19.52
CA VAL A 171 6.59 -15.93 18.84
C VAL A 171 6.37 -15.99 17.33
N CYS A 172 6.05 -14.84 16.77
CA CYS A 172 5.75 -14.70 15.35
C CYS A 172 6.91 -14.06 14.60
N VAL A 173 7.04 -14.39 13.31
CA VAL A 173 8.02 -13.76 12.40
C VAL A 173 7.33 -13.25 11.15
N SER A 174 7.18 -11.93 11.04
CA SER A 174 6.59 -11.32 9.85
C SER A 174 7.62 -11.22 8.74
N MET A 175 7.23 -11.63 7.54
CA MET A 175 8.08 -11.56 6.34
C MET A 175 7.26 -11.43 5.06
N LYS A 176 7.93 -11.03 3.98
CA LYS A 176 7.31 -10.83 2.67
C LYS A 176 6.81 -12.13 2.06
N GLU A 177 5.82 -12.02 1.18
CA GLU A 177 5.30 -13.15 0.40
C GLU A 177 6.41 -13.85 -0.40
N GLU A 178 7.30 -13.09 -1.01
CA GLU A 178 8.44 -13.59 -1.80
C GLU A 178 9.36 -14.51 -0.96
N ASP A 179 9.58 -14.16 0.32
CA ASP A 179 10.40 -14.97 1.23
C ASP A 179 9.65 -16.24 1.66
N LEU A 180 8.34 -16.14 1.92
CA LEU A 180 7.50 -17.30 2.23
C LEU A 180 7.42 -18.28 1.06
N GLU A 181 7.29 -17.78 -0.17
CA GLU A 181 7.29 -18.58 -1.40
C GLU A 181 8.64 -19.27 -1.60
N ARG A 182 9.74 -18.54 -1.47
CA ARG A 182 11.11 -19.08 -1.54
C ARG A 182 11.33 -20.21 -0.53
N LEU A 183 10.82 -20.05 0.69
CA LEU A 183 10.96 -21.03 1.77
C LEU A 183 9.85 -22.11 1.76
N GLN A 184 8.92 -22.07 0.82
CA GLN A 184 7.76 -22.97 0.73
C GLN A 184 6.98 -23.06 2.06
N LEU A 185 6.59 -21.90 2.57
CA LEU A 185 5.82 -21.76 3.80
C LEU A 185 4.37 -21.34 3.48
N PRO A 186 3.50 -22.30 3.11
CA PRO A 186 2.11 -21.98 2.83
C PRO A 186 1.36 -21.53 4.09
N LEU A 187 0.26 -20.80 3.89
CA LEU A 187 -0.66 -20.46 4.97
C LEU A 187 -1.16 -21.74 5.68
N MET A 188 -1.25 -21.70 7.01
CA MET A 188 -1.75 -22.82 7.80
C MET A 188 -3.25 -23.06 7.55
N VAL A 189 -4.01 -21.99 7.34
CA VAL A 189 -5.43 -22.01 6.97
C VAL A 189 -5.60 -21.14 5.74
N THR A 190 -6.37 -21.60 4.74
CA THR A 190 -6.56 -20.82 3.51
C THR A 190 -7.25 -19.50 3.80
N THR A 191 -7.02 -18.47 2.98
CA THR A 191 -7.60 -17.13 3.20
C THR A 191 -9.14 -17.14 3.27
N LYS A 192 -9.80 -18.08 2.57
CA LYS A 192 -11.25 -18.22 2.58
C LYS A 192 -11.78 -18.83 3.88
N GLU A 193 -10.99 -19.72 4.48
CA GLU A 193 -11.36 -20.48 5.68
C GLU A 193 -10.81 -19.88 6.98
N ASN A 194 -9.88 -18.92 6.89
CA ASN A 194 -9.40 -18.23 8.08
C ASN A 194 -10.56 -17.42 8.66
N GLU A 195 -11.13 -17.88 9.78
CA GLU A 195 -12.28 -17.26 10.43
C GLU A 195 -11.93 -16.22 11.50
N GLU A 196 -10.65 -16.04 11.80
CA GLU A 196 -10.14 -15.12 12.84
C GLU A 196 -10.60 -13.67 12.57
N LYS A 197 -10.85 -12.91 13.64
CA LYS A 197 -11.43 -11.55 13.60
C LYS A 197 -10.62 -10.60 12.72
N LEU A 198 -9.29 -10.65 12.81
CA LEU A 198 -8.35 -9.75 12.15
C LEU A 198 -7.62 -10.38 10.97
N ARG A 199 -7.98 -11.62 10.64
CA ARG A 199 -7.47 -12.45 9.54
C ARG A 199 -5.94 -12.46 9.51
N THR A 200 -5.31 -12.66 10.67
CA THR A 200 -3.85 -12.78 10.77
C THR A 200 -3.37 -13.98 9.95
N ALA A 201 -2.38 -13.75 9.10
CA ALA A 201 -2.00 -14.66 8.03
C ALA A 201 -0.88 -15.61 8.46
N PHE A 202 -1.21 -16.51 9.39
CA PHE A 202 -0.30 -17.55 9.86
C PHE A 202 0.07 -18.54 8.75
N THR A 203 1.36 -18.89 8.70
CA THR A 203 1.88 -20.00 7.90
C THR A 203 2.10 -21.24 8.75
N VAL A 204 2.48 -22.34 8.12
CA VAL A 204 2.97 -23.53 8.83
C VAL A 204 4.12 -23.14 9.77
N SER A 205 4.05 -23.58 11.03
CA SER A 205 5.12 -23.30 12.00
C SER A 205 6.40 -24.06 11.65
N VAL A 206 7.53 -23.51 12.05
CA VAL A 206 8.86 -24.03 11.68
C VAL A 206 9.86 -24.02 12.82
N ASP A 207 10.84 -24.90 12.71
CA ASP A 207 12.12 -24.84 13.42
C ASP A 207 13.26 -24.99 12.41
N ALA A 208 14.38 -24.32 12.63
CA ALA A 208 15.60 -24.62 11.89
C ALA A 208 16.06 -26.06 12.21
N LYS A 209 16.58 -26.77 11.21
CA LYS A 209 17.13 -28.12 11.38
C LYS A 209 18.51 -28.13 12.01
N GLU A 210 19.34 -27.19 11.57
CA GLU A 210 20.72 -27.07 12.02
C GLU A 210 20.83 -26.10 13.19
N GLY A 211 21.70 -26.42 14.15
CA GLY A 211 21.95 -25.57 15.31
C GLY A 211 20.81 -25.51 16.34
N THR A 212 19.82 -26.38 16.24
CA THR A 212 18.71 -26.51 17.21
C THR A 212 18.69 -27.91 17.83
N THR A 213 17.90 -28.08 18.88
CA THR A 213 17.67 -29.35 19.57
C THR A 213 16.19 -29.73 19.50
N THR A 214 15.41 -29.30 20.48
CA THR A 214 13.96 -29.49 20.50
C THR A 214 13.20 -28.34 19.84
N GLY A 215 13.86 -27.21 19.54
CA GLY A 215 13.26 -26.05 18.88
C GLY A 215 12.69 -25.00 19.83
N VAL A 216 12.33 -25.35 21.07
CA VAL A 216 11.58 -24.47 21.99
C VAL A 216 12.45 -23.49 22.79
N SER A 217 13.73 -23.81 22.97
CA SER A 217 14.65 -23.01 23.79
C SER A 217 14.80 -21.60 23.20
N ALA A 218 15.15 -20.60 24.03
CA ALA A 218 15.41 -19.25 23.52
C ALA A 218 16.54 -19.23 22.47
N LYS A 219 17.57 -20.07 22.65
CA LYS A 219 18.64 -20.23 21.68
C LYS A 219 18.15 -20.87 20.38
N ASP A 220 17.36 -21.93 20.47
CA ASP A 220 16.85 -22.67 19.30
C ASP A 220 15.91 -21.78 18.49
N ARG A 221 14.99 -21.06 19.16
CA ARG A 221 14.09 -20.10 18.52
C ARG A 221 14.84 -18.93 17.88
N ALA A 222 15.85 -18.37 18.55
CA ALA A 222 16.70 -17.34 17.94
C ALA A 222 17.40 -17.85 16.67
N ASN A 223 17.91 -19.08 16.68
CA ASN A 223 18.52 -19.70 15.49
C ASN A 223 17.51 -19.89 14.35
N THR A 224 16.29 -20.34 14.65
CA THR A 224 15.21 -20.43 13.66
C THR A 224 14.87 -19.07 13.06
N ILE A 225 14.75 -18.03 13.88
CA ILE A 225 14.44 -16.66 13.42
C ILE A 225 15.58 -16.09 12.54
N LEU A 226 16.84 -16.31 12.91
CA LEU A 226 17.99 -15.92 12.09
C LEU A 226 18.01 -16.65 10.75
N ALA A 227 17.66 -17.93 10.73
CA ALA A 227 17.54 -18.70 9.49
C ALA A 227 16.39 -18.16 8.61
N LEU A 228 15.23 -17.82 9.19
CA LEU A 228 14.12 -17.20 8.44
C LEU A 228 14.52 -15.84 7.84
N ALA A 229 15.32 -15.05 8.56
CA ALA A 229 15.82 -13.76 8.10
C ALA A 229 16.95 -13.86 7.06
N SER A 230 17.49 -15.04 6.81
CA SER A 230 18.61 -15.25 5.89
C SER A 230 18.13 -15.36 4.44
N PRO A 231 18.68 -14.56 3.51
CA PRO A 231 18.37 -14.69 2.09
C PRO A 231 18.92 -15.99 1.47
N ASN A 232 19.88 -16.64 2.13
CA ASN A 232 20.52 -17.87 1.65
C ASN A 232 19.80 -19.14 2.10
N SER A 233 18.84 -19.02 3.04
CA SER A 233 18.11 -20.17 3.54
C SER A 233 17.17 -20.75 2.48
N LYS A 234 16.97 -22.06 2.57
CA LYS A 234 16.18 -22.85 1.64
C LYS A 234 15.09 -23.62 2.37
N PRO A 235 14.05 -24.10 1.67
CA PRO A 235 12.98 -24.88 2.28
C PRO A 235 13.48 -26.07 3.11
N GLU A 236 14.58 -26.69 2.70
CA GLU A 236 15.16 -27.88 3.34
C GLU A 236 15.82 -27.58 4.69
N ASP A 237 16.12 -26.32 5.00
CA ASP A 237 16.75 -25.90 6.27
C ASP A 237 15.76 -25.94 7.44
N PHE A 238 14.46 -26.15 7.18
CA PHE A 238 13.40 -26.05 8.18
C PHE A 238 12.63 -27.37 8.35
N ASN A 239 12.35 -27.71 9.60
CA ASN A 239 11.33 -28.69 9.99
C ASN A 239 9.95 -28.04 9.99
N ARG A 240 8.92 -28.84 9.68
CA ARG A 240 7.51 -28.46 9.68
C ARG A 240 6.72 -29.61 10.33
N PRO A 241 5.97 -29.42 11.43
CA PRO A 241 5.82 -28.18 12.20
C PRO A 241 7.09 -27.81 13.00
N GLY A 242 7.03 -26.67 13.70
CA GLY A 242 7.99 -26.24 14.72
C GLY A 242 7.41 -25.19 15.67
N HIS A 243 8.26 -24.37 16.29
CA HIS A 243 7.88 -23.49 17.41
C HIS A 243 7.94 -21.99 17.10
N ILE A 244 8.31 -21.61 15.88
CA ILE A 244 8.19 -20.24 15.37
C ILE A 244 7.04 -20.18 14.37
N PHE A 245 6.28 -19.08 14.40
CA PHE A 245 5.09 -18.88 13.57
C PHE A 245 5.32 -17.77 12.54
N PRO A 246 5.71 -18.09 11.29
CA PRO A 246 5.89 -17.06 10.28
C PRO A 246 4.53 -16.48 9.85
N LEU A 247 4.48 -15.16 9.68
CA LEU A 247 3.32 -14.38 9.28
C LEU A 247 3.55 -13.74 7.91
N LYS A 248 2.53 -13.81 7.06
CA LYS A 248 2.56 -13.15 5.75
C LYS A 248 2.28 -11.66 5.88
N TYR A 249 3.28 -10.84 5.55
CA TYR A 249 3.15 -9.40 5.33
C TYR A 249 2.28 -9.10 4.11
N ARG A 250 1.43 -8.07 4.21
CA ARG A 250 0.67 -7.55 3.07
C ARG A 250 1.43 -6.39 2.40
N GLU A 251 1.64 -6.51 1.10
CA GLU A 251 2.27 -5.44 0.32
C GLU A 251 1.53 -4.11 0.46
N GLY A 252 2.30 -3.04 0.67
CA GLY A 252 1.82 -1.73 1.11
C GLY A 252 1.87 -1.50 2.64
N GLY A 253 2.13 -2.52 3.44
CA GLY A 253 2.44 -2.40 4.88
C GLY A 253 1.33 -1.75 5.67
N VAL A 254 1.68 -0.92 6.67
CA VAL A 254 0.69 -0.28 7.54
C VAL A 254 -0.27 0.63 6.81
N LEU A 255 0.09 1.07 5.60
CA LEU A 255 -0.78 1.88 4.73
C LEU A 255 -1.88 1.03 4.07
N LYS A 256 -1.66 -0.29 3.93
CA LYS A 256 -2.64 -1.24 3.41
C LYS A 256 -3.43 -1.93 4.52
N ARG A 257 -2.75 -2.34 5.59
CA ARG A 257 -3.34 -2.96 6.79
C ARG A 257 -2.63 -2.43 8.02
N ALA A 258 -3.35 -1.72 8.88
CA ALA A 258 -2.84 -1.23 10.14
C ALA A 258 -2.75 -2.35 11.20
N GLY A 259 -1.78 -3.26 11.07
CA GLY A 259 -1.56 -4.36 12.02
C GLY A 259 -0.09 -4.53 12.41
N HIS A 260 0.14 -5.24 13.53
CA HIS A 260 1.49 -5.50 14.07
C HIS A 260 2.40 -6.24 13.08
N THR A 261 1.83 -7.18 12.30
CA THR A 261 2.55 -7.86 11.21
C THR A 261 3.17 -6.87 10.24
N GLU A 262 2.36 -5.94 9.71
CA GLU A 262 2.82 -4.92 8.78
C GLU A 262 3.78 -3.92 9.43
N ALA A 263 3.46 -3.45 10.64
CA ALA A 263 4.30 -2.50 11.37
C ALA A 263 5.71 -3.06 11.63
N SER A 264 5.81 -4.34 11.96
CA SER A 264 7.08 -5.01 12.24
C SER A 264 8.03 -5.00 11.03
N VAL A 265 7.53 -5.36 9.85
CA VAL A 265 8.31 -5.38 8.60
C VAL A 265 8.62 -3.97 8.13
N ASP A 266 7.67 -3.03 8.24
CA ASP A 266 7.87 -1.64 7.87
C ASP A 266 8.99 -0.99 8.69
N LEU A 267 9.04 -1.24 10.01
CA LEU A 267 10.11 -0.75 10.86
C LEU A 267 11.48 -1.33 10.46
N ALA A 268 11.55 -2.63 10.15
CA ALA A 268 12.79 -3.25 9.68
C ALA A 268 13.27 -2.64 8.36
N LEU A 269 12.35 -2.40 7.41
CA LEU A 269 12.63 -1.73 6.14
C LEU A 269 13.13 -0.29 6.35
N LEU A 270 12.43 0.50 7.17
CA LEU A 270 12.81 1.88 7.48
C LEU A 270 14.15 1.97 8.24
N ALA A 271 14.50 0.93 8.99
CA ALA A 271 15.80 0.79 9.64
C ALA A 271 16.94 0.45 8.66
N GLY A 272 16.63 0.08 7.42
CA GLY A 272 17.61 -0.38 6.42
C GLY A 272 18.06 -1.83 6.63
N LEU A 273 17.22 -2.65 7.26
CA LEU A 273 17.47 -4.06 7.55
C LEU A 273 16.63 -4.96 6.63
N PRO A 274 16.94 -6.27 6.53
CA PRO A 274 16.08 -7.23 5.83
C PRO A 274 14.62 -7.13 6.32
N PRO A 275 13.62 -7.28 5.43
CA PRO A 275 12.19 -7.10 5.72
C PRO A 275 11.59 -8.29 6.50
N VAL A 276 12.25 -8.69 7.57
CA VAL A 276 11.87 -9.79 8.44
C VAL A 276 11.99 -9.31 9.89
N ALA A 277 10.92 -9.45 10.65
CA ALA A 277 10.83 -8.97 12.02
C ALA A 277 10.18 -10.01 12.93
N VAL A 278 10.64 -10.09 14.17
CA VAL A 278 10.01 -10.91 15.21
C VAL A 278 9.12 -10.02 16.07
N LEU A 279 7.95 -10.55 16.44
CA LEU A 279 6.94 -9.91 17.26
C LEU A 279 6.30 -10.93 18.22
N CYS A 280 5.88 -10.45 19.37
CA CYS A 280 5.12 -11.21 20.36
C CYS A 280 4.35 -10.22 21.23
N GLU A 281 3.08 -10.51 21.46
CA GLU A 281 2.19 -9.68 22.26
C GLU A 281 2.64 -9.71 23.74
N LEU A 282 2.60 -8.57 24.42
CA LEU A 282 2.98 -8.45 25.83
C LEU A 282 1.82 -8.80 26.76
N VAL A 283 2.13 -9.51 27.84
CA VAL A 283 1.18 -9.84 28.91
C VAL A 283 1.44 -9.01 30.16
N ASP A 284 0.41 -8.81 30.97
CA ASP A 284 0.55 -8.24 32.31
C ASP A 284 1.23 -9.27 33.22
N ASP A 285 2.38 -8.88 33.79
CA ASP A 285 3.19 -9.72 34.67
C ASP A 285 2.40 -10.17 35.94
N ASP A 286 1.37 -9.41 36.35
CA ASP A 286 0.64 -9.66 37.61
C ASP A 286 -0.41 -10.78 37.50
N ASP A 287 -1.15 -10.86 36.39
CA ASP A 287 -2.29 -11.76 36.22
C ASP A 287 -2.29 -12.57 34.92
N GLY A 288 -1.35 -12.30 34.01
CA GLY A 288 -1.21 -12.99 32.72
C GLY A 288 -2.25 -12.56 31.66
N SER A 289 -3.06 -11.53 31.92
CA SER A 289 -3.91 -10.91 30.91
C SER A 289 -3.10 -10.12 29.88
N MET A 290 -3.71 -9.62 28.81
CA MET A 290 -3.00 -8.80 27.83
C MET A 290 -2.65 -7.43 28.42
N ALA A 291 -1.41 -6.98 28.23
CA ALA A 291 -0.97 -5.69 28.74
C ALA A 291 -1.59 -4.55 27.92
N LEU A 292 -2.45 -3.75 28.56
CA LEU A 292 -3.04 -2.55 27.95
C LEU A 292 -2.11 -1.33 28.04
N LEU A 293 -2.41 -0.27 27.29
CA LEU A 293 -1.57 0.92 27.14
C LEU A 293 -0.96 1.49 28.45
N PRO A 294 -1.70 1.66 29.57
CA PRO A 294 -1.10 2.18 30.81
C PRO A 294 -0.01 1.27 31.40
N LYS A 295 -0.18 -0.05 31.30
CA LYS A 295 0.81 -1.05 31.73
C LYS A 295 1.97 -1.12 30.76
N LEU A 296 1.71 -1.05 29.45
CA LEU A 296 2.74 -0.97 28.41
C LEU A 296 3.64 0.25 28.58
N GLN A 297 3.10 1.42 28.92
CA GLN A 297 3.89 2.62 29.19
C GLN A 297 4.80 2.47 30.42
N GLN A 298 4.30 1.81 31.48
CA GLN A 298 5.11 1.51 32.67
C GLN A 298 6.23 0.53 32.35
N PHE A 299 5.91 -0.52 31.59
CA PHE A 299 6.88 -1.50 31.10
C PHE A 299 7.94 -0.85 30.22
N ALA A 300 7.55 -0.04 29.24
CA ALA A 300 8.44 0.72 28.37
C ALA A 300 9.43 1.57 29.17
N LYS A 301 8.94 2.26 30.21
CA LYS A 301 9.79 3.07 31.09
C LYS A 301 10.74 2.21 31.95
N ARG A 302 10.26 1.09 32.49
CA ARG A 302 11.03 0.16 33.33
C ARG A 302 12.20 -0.45 32.55
N GLU A 303 11.92 -0.90 31.33
CA GLU A 303 12.88 -1.59 30.46
C GLU A 303 13.63 -0.64 29.52
N ASN A 304 13.37 0.67 29.62
CA ASN A 304 13.94 1.72 28.77
C ASN A 304 13.75 1.43 27.26
N LEU A 305 12.52 1.08 26.89
CA LEU A 305 12.10 0.80 25.52
C LEU A 305 11.27 1.95 24.96
N LYS A 306 11.36 2.16 23.65
CA LYS A 306 10.48 3.07 22.93
C LYS A 306 9.12 2.40 22.74
N ILE A 307 8.07 3.20 22.87
CA ILE A 307 6.69 2.82 22.58
C ILE A 307 6.14 3.74 21.50
N ILE A 308 5.57 3.19 20.44
CA ILE A 308 4.98 3.94 19.32
C ILE A 308 3.59 3.41 19.00
N SER A 309 2.79 4.22 18.30
CA SER A 309 1.50 3.78 17.76
C SER A 309 1.61 3.47 16.26
N ILE A 310 0.81 2.50 15.78
CA ILE A 310 0.67 2.23 14.35
C ILE A 310 0.14 3.48 13.62
N ALA A 311 -0.73 4.27 14.26
CA ALA A 311 -1.24 5.53 13.72
C ALA A 311 -0.12 6.53 13.42
N ASP A 312 0.85 6.69 14.33
CA ASP A 312 2.01 7.56 14.13
C ASP A 312 2.94 7.01 13.02
N LEU A 313 3.10 5.68 12.92
CA LEU A 313 3.86 5.06 11.84
C LEU A 313 3.20 5.30 10.47
N ILE A 314 1.86 5.19 10.38
CA ILE A 314 1.08 5.51 9.18
C ILE A 314 1.29 6.97 8.79
N ARG A 315 1.17 7.91 9.73
CA ARG A 315 1.42 9.35 9.49
C ARG A 315 2.84 9.60 8.99
N TYR A 316 3.83 8.99 9.64
CA TYR A 316 5.23 9.11 9.29
C TYR A 316 5.50 8.65 7.86
N ARG A 317 4.95 7.49 7.47
CA ARG A 317 5.08 6.95 6.10
C ARG A 317 4.32 7.78 5.07
N ARG A 318 3.10 8.24 5.35
CA ARG A 318 2.32 9.09 4.43
C ARG A 318 3.05 10.36 3.99
N LYS A 319 3.88 10.93 4.86
CA LYS A 319 4.66 12.14 4.56
C LYS A 319 5.90 11.86 3.69
N ARG A 320 6.45 10.64 3.74
CA ARG A 320 7.78 10.31 3.20
C ARG A 320 7.73 9.39 1.98
N ASP A 321 6.74 8.51 1.92
CA ASP A 321 6.59 7.55 0.85
C ASP A 321 5.87 8.18 -0.33
N ARG A 322 6.32 7.86 -1.54
CA ARG A 322 5.57 8.21 -2.76
C ARG A 322 4.37 7.26 -2.86
N LEU A 323 3.19 7.72 -2.48
CA LEU A 323 1.99 6.87 -2.44
C LEU A 323 1.20 6.85 -3.74
N VAL A 324 1.38 7.88 -4.57
CA VAL A 324 0.68 8.05 -5.84
C VAL A 324 1.64 8.46 -6.93
N GLU A 325 1.30 8.15 -8.17
CA GLU A 325 1.97 8.67 -9.35
C GLU A 325 0.97 9.33 -10.30
N CYS A 326 1.35 10.46 -10.89
CA CYS A 326 0.51 11.11 -11.90
C CYS A 326 0.63 10.33 -13.22
N VAL A 327 -0.46 9.71 -13.65
CA VAL A 327 -0.50 8.88 -14.86
C VAL A 327 -0.82 9.72 -16.09
N CYS A 328 -1.72 10.69 -15.96
CA CYS A 328 -2.05 11.61 -17.04
C CYS A 328 -2.61 12.94 -16.55
N VAL A 329 -2.51 13.96 -17.41
CA VAL A 329 -3.10 15.28 -17.19
C VAL A 329 -3.88 15.66 -18.44
N THR A 330 -5.13 16.07 -18.27
CA THR A 330 -5.98 16.47 -19.40
C THR A 330 -6.75 17.76 -19.10
N PRO A 331 -6.81 18.73 -20.03
CA PRO A 331 -7.70 19.87 -19.90
C PRO A 331 -9.16 19.43 -20.07
N LEU A 332 -10.04 19.90 -19.19
CA LEU A 332 -11.47 19.66 -19.25
C LEU A 332 -12.23 20.99 -19.30
N GLN A 333 -13.13 21.11 -20.27
CA GLN A 333 -14.08 22.20 -20.33
C GLN A 333 -15.43 21.70 -19.80
N LEU A 334 -15.87 22.27 -18.69
CA LEU A 334 -17.14 21.94 -18.05
C LEU A 334 -18.03 23.18 -18.01
N GLN A 335 -19.31 22.97 -17.71
CA GLN A 335 -20.28 24.06 -17.55
C GLN A 335 -19.87 25.06 -16.44
N TRP A 336 -19.01 24.64 -15.51
CA TRP A 336 -18.50 25.45 -14.40
C TRP A 336 -17.15 26.13 -14.68
N GLY A 337 -16.65 26.04 -15.92
CA GLY A 337 -15.41 26.65 -16.38
C GLY A 337 -14.34 25.63 -16.79
N SER A 338 -13.12 26.14 -17.01
CA SER A 338 -11.97 25.33 -17.40
C SER A 338 -11.29 24.68 -16.19
N PHE A 339 -10.97 23.40 -16.30
CA PHE A 339 -10.25 22.61 -15.32
C PHE A 339 -9.07 21.89 -15.98
N LYS A 340 -8.07 21.55 -15.16
CA LYS A 340 -7.13 20.47 -15.45
C LYS A 340 -7.50 19.29 -14.57
N ALA A 341 -7.74 18.13 -15.18
CA ALA A 341 -7.89 16.87 -14.47
C ALA A 341 -6.55 16.15 -14.44
N TYR A 342 -6.08 15.83 -13.24
CA TYR A 342 -4.90 15.02 -12.98
C TYR A 342 -5.37 13.64 -12.55
N CYS A 343 -5.00 12.60 -13.31
CA CYS A 343 -5.22 11.22 -12.89
C CYS A 343 -4.00 10.74 -12.11
N TYR A 344 -4.22 10.32 -10.87
CA TYR A 344 -3.22 9.73 -9.99
C TYR A 344 -3.53 8.26 -9.79
N ARG A 345 -2.54 7.39 -9.97
CA ARG A 345 -2.64 5.98 -9.58
C ARG A 345 -2.01 5.77 -8.22
N SER A 346 -2.76 5.18 -7.30
CA SER A 346 -2.27 4.69 -6.02
C SER A 346 -1.31 3.54 -6.24
N LEU A 347 -0.11 3.64 -5.65
CA LEU A 347 0.90 2.57 -5.69
C LEU A 347 0.59 1.45 -4.67
N ILE A 348 -0.42 1.63 -3.81
CA ILE A 348 -0.79 0.69 -2.74
C ILE A 348 -1.86 -0.30 -3.21
N ASP A 349 -2.81 0.16 -4.02
CA ASP A 349 -3.97 -0.64 -4.44
C ASP A 349 -4.29 -0.53 -5.93
N GLY A 350 -3.53 0.27 -6.68
CA GLY A 350 -3.73 0.48 -8.10
C GLY A 350 -4.96 1.31 -8.46
N MET A 351 -5.70 1.85 -7.47
CA MET A 351 -6.86 2.68 -7.74
C MET A 351 -6.45 4.00 -8.41
N GLU A 352 -7.25 4.42 -9.38
CA GLU A 352 -7.08 5.71 -10.06
C GLU A 352 -7.99 6.76 -9.42
N HIS A 353 -7.39 7.88 -9.00
CA HIS A 353 -8.05 9.04 -8.39
C HIS A 353 -7.91 10.25 -9.33
N ILE A 354 -8.93 11.11 -9.38
CA ILE A 354 -8.91 12.30 -10.23
C ILE A 354 -8.94 13.55 -9.37
N ALA A 355 -7.89 14.36 -9.46
CA ALA A 355 -7.87 15.70 -8.90
C ALA A 355 -8.28 16.72 -9.97
N MET A 356 -9.35 17.47 -9.71
CA MET A 356 -9.82 18.53 -10.60
C MET A 356 -9.37 19.89 -10.09
N VAL A 357 -8.46 20.52 -10.84
CA VAL A 357 -7.90 21.83 -10.51
C VAL A 357 -8.51 22.87 -11.44
N LYS A 358 -9.26 23.83 -10.87
CA LYS A 358 -9.82 24.93 -11.65
C LYS A 358 -8.70 25.80 -12.19
N VAL A 359 -8.72 26.07 -13.48
CA VAL A 359 -7.78 27.00 -14.11
C VAL A 359 -8.31 28.41 -13.87
N CYS A 360 -7.65 29.18 -13.01
CA CYS A 360 -7.90 30.61 -12.90
C CYS A 360 -7.17 31.31 -14.05
N MET A 361 -7.92 31.93 -14.95
CA MET A 361 -7.33 32.93 -15.83
C MET A 361 -7.09 34.21 -15.02
N PRO A 362 -5.89 34.82 -15.11
CA PRO A 362 -5.67 36.12 -14.50
C PRO A 362 -6.63 37.14 -15.13
N PHE A 363 -7.49 37.74 -14.33
CA PHE A 363 -8.35 38.83 -14.77
C PHE A 363 -7.55 40.13 -14.75
N LEU A 364 -7.41 40.80 -15.89
CA LEU A 364 -6.81 42.12 -15.95
C LEU A 364 -7.85 43.15 -15.45
N SER A 365 -7.90 43.36 -14.14
CA SER A 365 -8.67 44.47 -13.54
C SER A 365 -7.86 45.75 -13.66
N ARG A 366 -8.38 46.76 -14.37
CA ARG A 366 -7.75 48.08 -14.47
C ARG A 366 -7.73 48.87 -13.15
N THR A 367 -8.29 48.37 -12.05
CA THR A 367 -8.48 49.18 -10.84
C THR A 367 -8.33 48.51 -9.48
N LYS A 368 -8.00 47.21 -9.35
CA LYS A 368 -7.63 46.61 -8.04
C LYS A 368 -6.98 45.24 -8.24
N GLY A 369 -5.93 44.99 -7.46
CA GLY A 369 -4.90 43.95 -7.65
C GLY A 369 -5.37 42.51 -7.85
N TYR A 370 -4.42 41.71 -8.34
CA TYR A 370 -4.56 40.28 -8.66
C TYR A 370 -5.02 39.48 -7.44
N GLY A 371 -6.13 38.74 -7.58
CA GLY A 371 -6.57 37.75 -6.59
C GLY A 371 -6.94 36.45 -7.32
N CYS A 372 -6.25 35.35 -7.01
CA CYS A 372 -6.50 34.03 -7.55
C CYS A 372 -6.83 33.07 -6.39
N LEU A 373 -8.11 32.71 -6.21
CA LEU A 373 -8.52 31.67 -5.28
C LEU A 373 -8.62 30.34 -6.04
N SER A 374 -7.51 29.61 -6.13
CA SER A 374 -7.50 28.22 -6.59
C SER A 374 -8.03 27.31 -5.49
N LYS A 375 -9.26 26.79 -5.64
CA LYS A 375 -9.78 25.67 -4.84
C LYS A 375 -9.49 24.36 -5.57
N CYS A 376 -8.66 23.51 -4.98
CA CYS A 376 -8.50 22.12 -5.41
C CYS A 376 -9.70 21.30 -4.90
N TYR A 377 -10.41 20.63 -5.81
CA TYR A 377 -11.37 19.59 -5.45
C TYR A 377 -10.71 18.25 -5.74
N VAL A 378 -10.37 17.52 -4.69
CA VAL A 378 -9.97 16.11 -4.76
C VAL A 378 -11.23 15.30 -4.47
N GLN A 379 -11.62 14.40 -5.38
CA GLN A 379 -12.74 13.49 -5.17
C GLN A 379 -12.25 12.05 -5.20
#